data_AF-A0A353R3Z8-F1
#
_entry.id   AF-A0A353R3Z8-F1
#
_cell.length_a   1.000
_cell.length_b   1.000
_cell.length_c   1.000
_cell.angle_alpha   90.00
_cell.angle_beta   90.00
_cell.angle_gamma   90.00
#
_symmetry.space_group_name_H-M   'P 1'
#
loop_
_entity.id
_entity.type
_entity.pdbx_description
1 polymer ?
#
loop_
_entity_poly.entity_id
_entity_poly.type
_entity_poly.pdbx_seq_one_letter_code
_entity_poly.pdbx_strand_id
1 'polypeptide(L)'
;MLAAHAGSGGGHRAGGRPASSKGRIVKPADYDILLSEPDFSDLERQMVAAVMGSPYITAGPLTERLEAAVAERLGRRHALCLSSSTLAL
;
A
#
# COMPACT_ATOMS: atom_id res chain seq x y z
N MET A 1 53.05 -0.62 4.12
CA MET A 1 52.43 -0.80 5.45
C MET A 1 51.16 -1.60 5.26
N LEU A 2 51.20 -2.86 5.70
CA LEU A 2 50.14 -3.86 5.54
C LEU A 2 49.31 -3.87 6.83
N ALA A 3 47.99 -3.67 6.73
CA ALA A 3 47.03 -3.93 7.82
C ALA A 3 45.85 -4.67 7.18
N ALA A 4 45.84 -5.99 7.24
CA ALA A 4 45.20 -6.81 8.28
C ALA A 4 43.68 -6.93 8.07
N HIS A 5 43.34 -7.98 7.32
CA HIS A 5 42.00 -8.50 7.07
C HIS A 5 41.45 -9.11 8.38
N ALA A 6 40.28 -8.67 8.85
CA ALA A 6 39.63 -9.23 10.03
C ALA A 6 38.21 -9.70 9.73
N GLY A 7 38.03 -11.02 9.79
CA GLY A 7 36.93 -11.67 10.50
C GLY A 7 35.52 -11.59 9.92
N SER A 8 35.18 -12.56 9.09
CA SER A 8 33.81 -13.04 8.88
C SER A 8 33.23 -13.59 10.19
N GLY A 9 32.04 -13.12 10.57
CA GLY A 9 31.32 -13.56 11.77
C GLY A 9 29.82 -13.58 11.52
N GLY A 10 29.33 -14.68 10.94
CA GLY A 10 27.91 -14.97 10.84
C GLY A 10 27.30 -15.19 12.22
N GLY A 11 26.42 -14.29 12.65
CA GLY A 11 25.62 -14.42 13.86
C GLY A 11 24.16 -14.65 13.49
N HIS A 12 23.73 -15.91 13.49
CA HIS A 12 22.31 -16.26 13.46
C HIS A 12 21.59 -15.54 14.60
N ARG A 13 20.65 -14.64 14.26
CA ARG A 13 19.73 -14.04 15.24
C ARG A 13 18.88 -15.15 15.82
N ALA A 14 19.24 -15.58 17.03
CA ALA A 14 18.40 -16.42 17.86
C ALA A 14 17.07 -15.70 18.08
N GLY A 15 16.03 -16.17 17.39
CA GLY A 15 14.65 -15.79 17.64
C GLY A 15 14.25 -16.32 19.02
N GLY A 16 14.54 -15.54 20.05
CA GLY A 16 13.96 -15.75 21.37
C GLY A 16 12.45 -15.61 21.23
N ARG A 17 11.71 -16.69 21.50
CA ARG A 17 10.25 -16.61 21.68
C ARG A 17 10.00 -15.56 22.78
N PRO A 18 9.20 -14.51 22.53
CA PRO A 18 8.78 -13.64 23.60
C PRO A 18 8.06 -14.50 24.65
N ALA A 19 8.40 -14.26 25.92
CA ALA A 19 7.81 -14.94 27.05
C ALA A 19 6.28 -14.93 26.92
N SER A 20 5.66 -16.09 27.11
CA SER A 20 4.21 -16.25 27.11
C SER A 20 3.60 -15.20 28.04
N SER A 21 3.04 -14.14 27.46
CA SER A 21 2.29 -13.15 28.20
C SER A 21 1.08 -13.88 28.77
N LYS A 22 0.99 -13.98 30.10
CA LYS A 22 -0.22 -14.40 30.81
C LYS A 22 -1.41 -13.75 30.11
N GLY A 23 -2.29 -14.58 29.54
CA GLY A 23 -3.36 -14.15 28.64
C GLY A 23 -4.19 -13.05 29.27
N ARG A 24 -4.01 -11.82 28.79
CA ARG A 24 -4.93 -10.72 29.10
C ARG A 24 -6.21 -11.01 28.32
N ILE A 25 -7.30 -11.24 29.02
CA ILE A 25 -8.64 -11.20 28.40
C ILE A 25 -8.87 -9.74 28.06
N VAL A 26 -8.66 -9.38 26.80
CA VAL A 26 -8.94 -8.06 26.27
C VAL A 26 -10.44 -8.00 25.97
N LYS A 27 -11.16 -7.01 26.50
CA LYS A 27 -12.60 -6.89 26.22
C LYS A 27 -12.77 -6.48 24.76
N PRO A 28 -13.83 -6.92 24.06
CA PRO A 28 -14.08 -6.50 22.68
C PRO A 28 -14.10 -4.97 22.47
N ALA A 29 -14.40 -4.20 23.54
CA ALA A 29 -14.39 -2.74 23.54
C ALA A 29 -12.98 -2.10 23.56
N ASP A 30 -11.92 -2.89 23.74
CA ASP A 30 -10.54 -2.39 23.79
C ASP A 30 -9.83 -2.44 22.41
N TYR A 31 -10.49 -2.98 21.38
CA TYR A 31 -10.02 -2.94 19.99
C TYR A 31 -10.99 -2.10 19.16
N ASP A 32 -10.48 -1.02 18.57
CA ASP A 32 -11.18 -0.32 17.50
C ASP A 32 -10.92 -1.08 16.19
N ILE A 33 -11.77 -2.07 15.89
CA ILE A 33 -11.69 -2.84 14.65
C ILE A 33 -12.69 -2.23 13.68
N LEU A 34 -12.19 -1.49 12.70
CA LEU A 34 -13.04 -0.90 11.67
C LEU A 34 -13.56 -1.99 10.73
N LEU A 35 -14.81 -1.82 10.28
CA LEU A 35 -15.46 -2.75 9.34
C LEU A 35 -14.70 -2.81 8.00
N SER A 36 -14.24 -1.66 7.53
CA SER A 36 -13.45 -1.50 6.30
C SER A 36 -12.50 -0.32 6.47
N GLU A 37 -11.20 -0.59 6.60
CA GLU A 37 -10.16 0.43 6.54
C GLU A 37 -9.66 0.57 5.10
N PRO A 38 -9.44 1.80 4.60
CA PRO A 38 -8.74 1.96 3.33
C PRO A 38 -7.27 1.53 3.50
N ASP A 39 -6.83 0.61 2.66
CA ASP A 39 -5.44 0.16 2.62
C ASP A 39 -4.60 1.13 1.79
N PHE A 40 -3.94 2.09 2.44
CA PHE A 40 -3.06 3.07 1.81
C PHE A 40 -1.59 2.76 2.12
N SER A 41 -0.77 2.71 1.08
CA SER A 41 0.69 2.61 1.17
C SER A 41 1.37 3.91 0.75
N ASP A 42 2.71 3.92 0.74
CA ASP A 42 3.48 5.05 0.22
C ASP A 42 3.32 5.22 -1.30
N LEU A 43 2.89 4.17 -2.02
CA LEU A 43 2.67 4.24 -3.47
C LEU A 43 1.56 5.24 -3.80
N GLU A 44 0.42 5.18 -3.12
CA GLU A 44 -0.71 6.10 -3.35
C GLU A 44 -0.30 7.55 -3.07
N ARG A 45 0.50 7.78 -2.02
CA ARG A 45 1.01 9.11 -1.65
C ARG A 45 1.92 9.67 -2.74
N GLN A 46 2.84 8.86 -3.26
CA GLN A 46 3.74 9.27 -4.33
C GLN A 46 2.99 9.59 -5.62
N MET A 47 1.97 8.78 -5.96
CA MET A 47 1.13 9.03 -7.14
C MET A 47 0.36 10.36 -7.02
N VAL A 48 -0.23 10.64 -5.86
CA VAL A 48 -0.90 11.93 -5.62
C VAL A 48 0.08 13.10 -5.73
N ALA A 49 1.25 12.99 -5.10
CA ALA A 49 2.29 14.03 -5.18
C ALA A 49 2.73 14.30 -6.63
N ALA A 50 2.88 13.26 -7.44
CA ALA A 50 3.22 13.38 -8.86
C ALA A 50 2.12 14.13 -9.64
N VAL A 51 0.83 13.87 -9.38
CA VAL A 51 -0.29 14.60 -10.01
C VAL A 51 -0.27 16.07 -9.61
N MET A 52 -0.09 16.34 -8.31
CA MET A 52 -0.07 17.71 -7.76
C MET A 52 1.10 18.55 -8.31
N GLY A 53 2.20 17.91 -8.73
CA GLY A 53 3.32 18.56 -9.41
C GLY A 53 3.15 18.71 -10.93
N SER A 54 2.03 18.27 -11.50
CA SER A 54 1.76 18.26 -12.94
C SER A 54 0.78 19.38 -13.35
N PRO A 55 0.62 19.68 -14.66
CA PRO A 55 -0.39 20.63 -15.12
C PRO A 55 -1.82 20.05 -15.12
N TYR A 56 -2.01 18.78 -14.75
CA TYR A 56 -3.31 18.09 -14.77
C TYR A 56 -3.73 17.70 -13.35
N ILE A 57 -4.62 18.48 -12.75
CA ILE A 57 -5.16 18.24 -11.40
C ILE A 57 -6.60 17.70 -11.40
N THR A 58 -7.22 17.62 -12.57
CA THR A 58 -8.55 17.02 -12.78
C THR A 58 -8.40 15.76 -13.65
N ALA A 59 -9.32 15.51 -14.58
CA ALA A 59 -9.15 14.45 -15.57
C ALA A 59 -7.95 14.75 -16.48
N GLY A 60 -7.17 13.72 -16.78
CA GLY A 60 -5.98 13.84 -17.61
C GLY A 60 -5.32 12.49 -17.90
N PRO A 61 -4.03 12.47 -18.26
CA PRO A 61 -3.37 11.25 -18.73
C PRO A 61 -3.41 10.07 -17.75
N LEU A 62 -3.46 10.32 -16.44
CA LEU A 62 -3.58 9.24 -15.45
C LEU A 62 -5.00 8.63 -15.42
N THR A 63 -6.03 9.42 -15.70
CA THR A 63 -7.41 8.93 -15.88
C THR A 63 -7.50 8.00 -17.09
N GLU A 64 -6.93 8.41 -18.23
CA GLU A 64 -6.89 7.58 -19.45
C GLU A 64 -6.13 6.26 -19.23
N ARG A 65 -5.01 6.31 -18.49
CA ARG A 65 -4.25 5.10 -18.13
C ARG A 65 -5.04 4.18 -17.21
N LEU A 66 -5.79 4.72 -16.25
CA LEU A 66 -6.66 3.93 -15.39
C LEU A 66 -7.75 3.24 -16.21
N GLU A 67 -8.39 3.96 -17.13
CA GLU A 67 -9.41 3.40 -18.02
C GLU A 67 -8.84 2.26 -18.88
N ALA A 68 -7.68 2.46 -19.50
CA ALA A 68 -7.02 1.41 -20.29
C ALA A 68 -6.69 0.18 -19.43
N ALA A 69 -6.11 0.38 -18.24
CA ALA A 69 -5.74 -0.71 -17.33
C ALA A 69 -6.97 -1.47 -16.81
N VAL A 70 -8.08 -0.79 -16.54
CA VAL A 70 -9.34 -1.42 -16.11
C VAL A 70 -9.97 -2.20 -17.27
N ALA A 71 -10.01 -1.64 -18.47
CA ALA A 71 -10.51 -2.31 -19.66
C ALA A 71 -9.73 -3.61 -19.93
N GLU A 72 -8.40 -3.54 -19.87
CA GLU A 72 -7.50 -4.70 -19.99
C GLU A 72 -7.78 -5.73 -18.90
N ARG A 73 -7.78 -5.32 -17.62
CA ARG A 73 -7.99 -6.21 -16.47
C ARG A 73 -9.31 -6.97 -16.54
N LEU A 74 -10.36 -6.36 -17.11
CA LEU A 74 -11.70 -6.95 -17.22
C LEU A 74 -11.97 -7.63 -18.57
N GLY A 75 -10.99 -7.63 -19.49
CA GLY A 75 -11.16 -8.13 -20.86
C GLY A 75 -12.30 -7.42 -21.59
N ARG A 76 -12.45 -6.11 -21.38
CA ARG A 76 -13.46 -5.26 -22.04
C ARG A 76 -12.77 -4.36 -23.05
N ARG A 77 -13.55 -3.91 -24.04
CA ARG A 77 -13.05 -2.95 -25.05
C ARG A 77 -12.85 -1.55 -24.50
N HIS A 78 -13.68 -1.15 -23.55
CA HIS A 78 -13.71 0.21 -22.99
C HIS A 78 -13.99 0.15 -21.49
N ALA A 79 -13.47 1.14 -20.76
CA ALA A 79 -13.83 1.49 -19.39
C ALA A 79 -13.85 3.01 -19.28
N LEU A 80 -14.69 3.56 -18.40
CA LEU A 80 -14.83 5.00 -18.17
C LEU A 80 -14.65 5.29 -16.68
N CYS A 81 -13.78 6.24 -16.37
CA CYS A 81 -13.54 6.70 -15.01
C CYS A 81 -14.49 7.87 -14.68
N LEU A 82 -15.33 7.68 -13.68
CA LEU A 82 -16.34 8.63 -13.24
C LEU A 82 -16.17 8.93 -11.75
N SER A 83 -16.83 9.97 -11.26
CA SER A 83 -16.72 10.37 -9.85
C SER A 83 -17.36 9.39 -8.86
N SER A 84 -18.31 8.57 -9.31
CA SER A 84 -18.94 7.52 -8.50
C SER A 84 -19.69 6.50 -9.36
N SER A 85 -20.00 5.33 -8.77
CA SER A 85 -20.83 4.31 -9.41
C SER A 85 -22.28 4.74 -9.60
N THR A 86 -22.81 5.63 -8.75
CA THR A 86 -24.18 6.16 -8.90
C THR A 86 -24.34 6.97 -10.18
N LEU A 87 -23.29 7.70 -10.59
CA LEU A 87 -23.30 8.44 -11.86
C LEU A 87 -23.15 7.51 -13.06
N ALA A 88 -22.51 6.36 -12.89
CA ALA A 88 -22.28 5.38 -13.95
C ALA A 88 -23.52 4.56 -14.31
N LEU A 89 -24.51 4.50 -13.40
CA LEU A 89 -25.76 3.75 -13.55
C LEU A 89 -26.87 4.62 -14.15
#